data_AF-F3LEL0-F1
#
_entry.id   AF-F3LEL0-F1
#
_cell.length_a   1.000
_cell.length_b   1.000
_cell.length_c   1.000
_cell.angle_alpha   90.00
_cell.angle_beta   90.00
_cell.angle_gamma   90.00
#
_symmetry.space_group_name_H-M   'P 1'
#
loop_
_entity.id
_entity.type
_entity.pdbx_description
1 polymer ?
#
loop_
_entity_poly.entity_id
_entity_poly.type
_entity_poly.pdbx_seq_one_letter_code
_entity_poly.pdbx_strand_id
1 'polypeptide(L)' 'MAGRDVPVLIYGETGRGKELFARAIHNSSHRAKKLLIKS' A
#
# COMPACT_ATOMS: atom_id res chain seq x y z
N MET A 1 17.52 3.74 3.67
CA MET A 1 16.65 4.65 2.87
C MET A 1 15.22 4.10 2.88
N ALA A 2 14.44 4.39 3.92
CA ALA A 2 13.03 4.01 4.00
C ALA A 2 12.26 5.29 4.32
N GLY A 3 11.43 5.75 3.38
CA GLY A 3 10.75 7.04 3.46
C GLY A 3 10.57 7.78 2.13
N ARG A 4 10.91 7.12 1.01
CA ARG A 4 10.71 7.72 -0.31
C ARG A 4 9.24 7.57 -0.72
N ASP A 5 8.63 8.68 -1.10
CA ASP A 5 7.29 8.72 -1.69
C ASP A 5 7.37 8.19 -3.13
N VAL A 6 7.45 6.87 -3.26
CA VAL A 6 7.50 6.19 -4.55
C VAL A 6 6.20 5.40 -4.76
N PRO A 7 5.62 5.43 -5.99
CA PRO A 7 4.47 4.62 -6.30
C PRO A 7 4.82 3.13 -6.26
N VAL A 8 3.91 2.31 -5.73
CA VAL A 8 4.05 0.86 -5.66
C VAL A 8 2.94 0.22 -6.48
N LEU A 9 3.30 -0.67 -7.41
CA LEU A 9 2.37 -1.47 -8.19
C LEU A 9 2.25 -2.87 -7.55
N ILE A 10 1.02 -3.27 -7.20
CA ILE A 10 0.74 -4.62 -6.68
C ILE A 10 -0.03 -5.40 -7.75
N TYR A 11 0.61 -6.41 -8.32
CA TYR A 11 0.03 -7.27 -9.36
C TYR A 11 -0.41 -8.63 -8.80
N GLY A 12 -1.34 -9.29 -9.49
CA GLY A 12 -1.79 -10.65 -9.19
C GLY A 12 -3.25 -10.88 -9.59
N GLU A 13 -3.73 -12.11 -9.43
CA GLU A 13 -5.11 -12.49 -9.75
C GLU A 13 -6.13 -11.90 -8.75
N THR A 14 -7.41 -11.82 -9.15
CA THR A 14 -8.51 -11.37 -8.30
C THR A 14 -8.70 -12.30 -7.11
N GLY A 15 -9.03 -11.76 -5.93
CA GLY A 15 -9.30 -12.58 -4.73
C GLY A 15 -8.06 -13.10 -3.98
N ARG A 16 -6.83 -12.71 -4.38
CA ARG A 16 -5.57 -13.15 -3.74
C ARG A 16 -5.09 -12.25 -2.60
N GLY A 17 -5.93 -11.34 -2.08
CA GLY A 17 -5.60 -10.52 -0.92
C GLY A 17 -4.62 -9.37 -1.17
N LYS A 18 -4.54 -8.84 -2.40
CA LYS A 18 -3.68 -7.70 -2.74
C LYS A 18 -3.99 -6.45 -1.89
N GLU A 19 -5.23 -6.28 -1.44
CA GLU A 19 -5.58 -5.16 -0.55
C GLU A 19 -4.93 -5.27 0.84
N LEU A 20 -4.65 -6.48 1.33
CA LEU A 20 -3.92 -6.67 2.59
C LEU A 20 -2.48 -6.18 2.47
N PHE A 21 -1.84 -6.48 1.33
CA PHE A 21 -0.49 -5.98 1.03
C PHE A 21 -0.48 -4.45 0.89
N ALA A 22 -1.45 -3.86 0.16
CA ALA A 22 -1.57 -2.41 0.06
C ALA A 22 -1.70 -1.73 1.44
N ARG A 23 -2.50 -2.34 2.33
CA ARG A 23 -2.72 -1.84 3.69
C ARG A 23 -1.47 -1.97 4.56
N ALA A 24 -0.76 -3.10 4.50
CA ALA A 24 0.48 -3.31 5.23
C ALA A 24 1.54 -2.27 4.83
N ILE A 25 1.74 -2.06 3.52
CA ILE A 25 2.69 -1.07 3.00
C ILE A 25 2.30 0.35 3.45
N HIS A 26 1.02 0.68 3.38
CA HIS A 26 0.51 1.98 3.85
C HIS A 26 0.80 2.20 5.35
N ASN A 27 0.47 1.21 6.19
CA ASN A 27 0.64 1.27 7.65
C ASN A 27 2.13 1.33 8.07
N SER A 28 3.02 0.74 7.29
CA SER A 28 4.47 0.80 7.51
C SER A 28 5.13 2.06 6.94
N SER A 29 4.37 2.94 6.28
CA SER A 29 4.91 4.17 5.67
C SER A 29 4.71 5.41 6.55
N HIS A 30 5.44 6.48 6.25
CA HIS A 30 5.23 7.81 6.87
C HIS A 30 3.81 8.36 6.65
N ARG A 31 3.06 7.79 5.70
CA ARG A 31 1.69 8.19 5.36
C ARG A 31 0.62 7.40 6.12
N ALA A 32 0.99 6.54 7.08
CA ALA A 32 0.06 5.70 7.83
C ALA A 32 -1.08 6.46 8.56
N LYS A 33 -0.89 7.75 8.86
CA LYS A 33 -1.93 8.61 9.46
C LYS A 33 -2.91 9.20 8.44
N LYS A 34 -2.61 9.11 7.14
CA LYS A 34 -3.48 9.62 6.07
C LYS A 34 -4.50 8.55 5.71
N LEU A 35 -5.72 8.94 5.31
CA LEU A 35 -6.69 7.99 4.79
C LEU A 35 -6.14 7.25 3.56
N LEU A 36 -6.25 5.91 3.57
CA LEU A 36 -6.02 5.09 2.39
C LEU A 36 -7.24 5.22 1.47
N ILE A 37 -7.04 5.85 0.31
CA ILE A 37 -8.06 6.03 -0.73
C ILE A 37 -7.89 4.89 -1.75
N LYS A 38 -8.98 4.17 -2.03
CA LYS A 38 -9.01 3.18 -3.12
C LYS A 38 -9.46 3.89 -4.40
N SER A 39 -8.78 3.60 -5.52
CA SER A 39 -9.21 4.02 -6.87
C SER A 39 -10.42 3.22 -7.33
#